data_AF-A0A2I2F222-F1
#
_entry.id   AF-A0A2I2F222-F1
#
_cell.length_a   1.000
_cell.length_b   1.000
_cell.length_c   1.000
_cell.angle_alpha   90.00
_cell.angle_beta   90.00
_cell.angle_gamma   90.00
#
_symmetry.space_group_name_H-M   'P 1'
#
loop_
_entity.id
_entity.type
_entity.pdbx_description
1 polymer ?
#
loop_
_entity_poly.entity_id
_entity_poly.type
_entity_poly.pdbx_seq_one_letter_code
_entity_poly.pdbx_strand_id
1 'polypeptide(L)'
;MGSISDHNGLQTVDISAYLHSNDPVSRKAKADELVKAIHGHGACGIVGHNIHIETWREALERSKEFFDLPLEEKRKVDHPQGTVPHRGYTGMGRESIYSKDELEAMAGNPGARADKALDWNEHYDIGSDQEPVHHNRWVDEKTMPGFREFMKDFLQKLEQLHRAVLDALLLGLEVEPSEDYFRSLHAGPQGGIRLLHYPSLLESTIDRQATTWWPPHTDFTTFTFLIRDQNQGLEIEDRSQPRTFIPATTEIRDRIWFTMGDFGEVWSNGYLPASKHRVMIPSPPPGLSTTTERFSIPYFVNPRSDDSALLITFLYDGFLFLCVDVNERENQNRPRGVSV
;
A
#
# COMPACT_ATOMS: atom_id res chain seq x y z
N MET A 1 11.96 4.34 -21.71
CA MET A 1 11.19 5.61 -21.64
C MET A 1 11.42 6.22 -20.27
N GLY A 2 11.41 7.56 -20.15
CA GLY A 2 11.64 8.24 -18.87
C GLY A 2 10.41 8.22 -17.96
N SER A 3 10.56 8.70 -16.72
CA SER A 3 9.45 8.87 -15.78
C SER A 3 8.36 9.78 -16.35
N ILE A 4 7.11 9.41 -16.08
CA ILE A 4 5.93 10.21 -16.41
C ILE A 4 5.57 10.98 -15.14
N SER A 5 5.80 12.29 -15.14
CA SER A 5 5.35 13.15 -14.03
C SER A 5 3.86 13.41 -14.21
N ASP A 6 3.05 13.09 -13.20
CA ASP A 6 1.68 13.57 -13.17
C ASP A 6 1.70 15.10 -13.00
N HIS A 7 0.66 15.78 -13.50
CA HIS A 7 0.51 17.25 -13.41
C HIS A 7 0.56 17.80 -11.97
N ASN A 8 0.48 16.94 -10.96
CA ASN A 8 0.37 17.29 -9.55
C ASN A 8 1.61 16.90 -8.70
N GLY A 9 2.71 16.43 -9.30
CA GLY A 9 3.99 16.20 -8.60
C GLY A 9 4.30 14.77 -8.17
N LEU A 10 3.33 13.85 -8.22
CA LEU A 10 3.59 12.41 -8.05
C LEU A 10 4.21 11.81 -9.32
N GLN A 11 5.33 11.12 -9.18
CA GLN A 11 6.05 10.52 -10.30
C GLN A 11 5.56 9.11 -10.59
N THR A 12 5.46 8.74 -11.86
CA THR A 12 5.26 7.35 -12.31
C THR A 12 6.54 6.84 -12.97
N VAL A 13 7.05 5.70 -12.50
CA VAL A 13 8.29 5.06 -12.97
C VAL A 13 7.97 3.81 -13.76
N ASP A 14 8.48 3.73 -14.98
CA ASP A 14 8.44 2.52 -15.80
C ASP A 14 9.62 1.60 -15.43
N ILE A 15 9.36 0.51 -14.73
CA ILE A 15 10.38 -0.43 -14.25
C ILE A 15 10.73 -1.55 -15.24
N SER A 16 10.19 -1.53 -16.47
CA SER A 16 10.44 -2.57 -17.48
C SER A 16 11.93 -2.78 -17.77
N ALA A 17 12.71 -1.69 -17.82
CA ALA A 17 14.16 -1.76 -18.02
C ALA A 17 14.88 -2.49 -16.88
N TYR A 18 14.40 -2.36 -15.63
CA TYR A 18 14.96 -3.11 -14.51
C TYR A 18 14.67 -4.62 -14.63
N LEU A 19 13.46 -4.96 -15.08
CA LEU A 19 13.00 -6.35 -15.16
C LEU A 19 13.53 -7.12 -16.37
N HIS A 20 13.74 -6.44 -17.50
CA HIS A 20 14.02 -7.11 -18.78
C HIS A 20 15.42 -6.85 -19.34
N SER A 21 16.16 -5.86 -18.82
CA SER A 21 17.53 -5.60 -19.27
C SER A 21 18.52 -6.55 -18.60
N ASN A 22 19.46 -7.08 -19.37
CA ASN A 22 20.63 -7.79 -18.84
C ASN A 22 21.80 -6.85 -18.56
N ASP A 23 21.70 -5.57 -18.95
CA ASP A 23 22.75 -4.57 -18.70
C ASP A 23 22.66 -4.05 -17.25
N PRO A 24 23.70 -4.28 -16.41
CA PRO A 24 23.72 -3.80 -15.03
C PRO A 24 23.59 -2.28 -14.90
N VAL A 25 24.13 -1.51 -15.87
CA VAL A 25 24.06 -0.05 -15.85
C VAL A 25 22.63 0.42 -16.04
N SER A 26 21.93 -0.13 -17.04
CA SER A 26 20.52 0.13 -17.28
C SER A 26 19.64 -0.25 -16.07
N ARG A 27 19.90 -1.39 -15.42
CA ARG A 27 19.18 -1.82 -14.21
C ARG A 27 19.42 -0.86 -13.05
N LYS A 28 20.69 -0.50 -12.77
CA LYS A 28 21.03 0.45 -11.69
C LYS A 28 20.40 1.82 -11.93
N ALA A 29 20.48 2.35 -13.15
CA ALA A 29 19.87 3.63 -13.49
C ALA A 29 18.36 3.64 -13.22
N LYS A 30 17.67 2.53 -13.51
CA LYS A 30 16.23 2.42 -13.23
C LYS A 30 15.92 2.24 -11.74
N ALA A 31 16.75 1.50 -11.01
CA ALA A 31 16.67 1.40 -9.56
C ALA A 31 16.84 2.76 -8.87
N ASP A 32 17.81 3.57 -9.33
CA ASP A 32 18.05 4.92 -8.84
C ASP A 32 16.86 5.87 -9.10
N GLU A 33 16.25 5.75 -10.29
CA GLU A 33 15.04 6.50 -10.64
C GLU A 33 13.86 6.13 -9.73
N LEU A 34 13.66 4.85 -9.45
CA LEU A 34 12.62 4.37 -8.53
C LEU A 34 12.83 4.90 -7.12
N VAL A 35 14.03 4.75 -6.57
CA VAL A 35 14.40 5.26 -5.23
C VAL A 35 14.19 6.77 -5.14
N LYS A 36 14.60 7.52 -6.17
CA LYS A 36 14.41 8.98 -6.22
C LYS A 36 12.94 9.37 -6.26
N ALA A 37 12.11 8.65 -7.02
CA ALA A 37 10.68 8.90 -7.09
C ALA A 37 9.98 8.68 -5.74
N ILE A 38 10.34 7.59 -5.05
CA ILE A 38 9.79 7.25 -3.72
C ILE A 38 10.26 8.26 -2.68
N HIS A 39 11.53 8.68 -2.70
CA HIS A 39 12.11 9.60 -1.72
C HIS A 39 11.33 10.93 -1.57
N GLY A 40 10.69 11.41 -2.65
CA GLY A 40 9.93 12.66 -2.63
C GLY A 40 8.75 12.65 -1.66
N HIS A 41 7.85 11.67 -1.80
CA HIS A 41 6.56 11.62 -1.08
C HIS A 41 6.31 10.30 -0.34
N GLY A 42 7.30 9.42 -0.28
CA GLY A 42 7.13 8.03 0.15
C GLY A 42 6.31 7.20 -0.84
N ALA A 43 5.92 7.77 -1.98
CA ALA A 43 5.02 7.13 -2.93
C ALA A 43 5.38 7.48 -4.37
N CYS A 44 5.06 6.56 -5.27
CA CYS A 44 5.15 6.77 -6.71
C CYS A 44 4.18 5.84 -7.45
N GLY A 45 3.89 6.15 -8.70
CA GLY A 45 3.30 5.20 -9.64
C GLY A 45 4.36 4.24 -10.19
N ILE A 46 3.97 3.00 -10.47
CA ILE A 46 4.81 2.01 -11.14
C ILE A 46 4.05 1.44 -12.33
N VAL A 47 4.70 1.41 -13.49
CA VAL A 47 4.25 0.72 -14.72
C VAL A 47 5.35 -0.20 -15.25
N GLY A 48 5.03 -1.06 -16.23
CA GLY A 48 6.02 -1.98 -16.78
C GLY A 48 6.45 -3.09 -15.82
N HIS A 49 5.61 -3.39 -14.83
CA HIS A 49 5.85 -4.36 -13.74
C HIS A 49 5.56 -5.83 -14.13
N ASN A 50 5.31 -6.12 -15.42
CA ASN A 50 5.11 -7.47 -15.94
C ASN A 50 3.88 -8.24 -15.39
N ILE A 51 2.89 -7.53 -14.83
CA ILE A 51 1.57 -8.13 -14.54
C ILE A 51 0.59 -7.58 -15.57
N HIS A 52 -0.06 -8.47 -16.33
CA HIS A 52 -0.99 -8.04 -17.37
C HIS A 52 -2.20 -7.33 -16.78
N ILE A 53 -2.64 -6.25 -17.44
CA ILE A 53 -3.81 -5.45 -17.03
C ILE A 53 -5.08 -6.30 -16.88
N GLU A 54 -5.24 -7.36 -17.69
CA GLU A 54 -6.39 -8.27 -17.57
C GLU A 54 -6.38 -9.04 -16.25
N THR A 55 -5.20 -9.38 -15.69
CA THR A 55 -5.13 -10.03 -14.38
C THR A 55 -5.63 -9.10 -13.27
N TRP A 56 -5.36 -7.80 -13.35
CA TRP A 56 -5.83 -6.84 -12.34
C TRP A 56 -7.31 -6.54 -12.47
N ARG A 57 -7.80 -6.45 -13.70
CA ARG A 57 -9.23 -6.31 -13.97
C ARG A 57 -10.01 -7.51 -13.45
N GLU A 58 -9.53 -8.72 -13.71
CA GLU A 58 -10.14 -9.92 -13.15
C GLU A 58 -10.09 -9.89 -11.62
N ALA A 59 -8.96 -9.49 -11.00
CA ALA A 59 -8.90 -9.39 -9.54
C ALA A 59 -9.90 -8.38 -8.95
N LEU A 60 -10.07 -7.21 -9.59
CA LEU A 60 -11.07 -6.21 -9.20
C LEU A 60 -12.51 -6.71 -9.45
N GLU A 61 -12.75 -7.44 -10.53
CA GLU A 61 -14.04 -8.05 -10.84
C GLU A 61 -14.40 -9.13 -9.82
N ARG A 62 -13.47 -10.04 -9.50
CA ARG A 62 -13.63 -11.04 -8.42
C ARG A 62 -13.89 -10.40 -7.06
N SER A 63 -13.22 -9.27 -6.78
CA SER A 63 -13.47 -8.48 -5.58
C SER A 63 -14.91 -7.95 -5.57
N LYS A 64 -15.36 -7.36 -6.68
CA LYS A 64 -16.74 -6.90 -6.83
C LYS A 64 -17.76 -8.03 -6.68
N GLU A 65 -17.54 -9.16 -7.35
CA GLU A 65 -18.40 -10.36 -7.23
C GLU A 65 -18.55 -10.80 -5.78
N PHE A 66 -17.48 -10.76 -4.99
CA PHE A 66 -17.52 -11.07 -3.56
C PHE A 66 -18.38 -10.06 -2.78
N PHE A 67 -18.20 -8.75 -3.02
CA PHE A 67 -18.93 -7.72 -2.29
C PHE A 67 -20.41 -7.62 -2.68
N ASP A 68 -20.76 -8.04 -3.91
CA ASP A 68 -22.12 -8.19 -4.41
C ASP A 68 -22.87 -9.39 -3.80
N LEU A 69 -22.18 -10.31 -3.13
CA LEU A 69 -22.82 -11.44 -2.45
C LEU A 69 -23.79 -10.97 -1.35
N PRO A 70 -24.85 -11.76 -1.07
CA PRO A 70 -25.68 -11.55 0.11
C PRO A 70 -24.82 -11.46 1.39
N LEU A 71 -25.20 -10.58 2.31
CA LEU A 71 -24.47 -10.37 3.56
C LEU A 71 -24.28 -11.68 4.36
N GLU A 72 -25.25 -12.59 4.29
CA GLU A 72 -25.17 -13.90 4.93
C GLU A 72 -24.03 -14.77 4.37
N GLU A 73 -23.73 -14.68 3.07
CA GLU A 73 -22.62 -15.39 2.45
C GLU A 73 -21.28 -14.75 2.82
N LYS A 74 -21.19 -13.41 2.76
CA LYS A 74 -19.98 -12.66 3.19
C LYS A 74 -19.63 -12.97 4.66
N ARG A 75 -20.64 -13.05 5.51
CA ARG A 75 -20.46 -13.33 6.96
C ARG A 75 -19.97 -14.73 7.29
N LYS A 76 -20.04 -15.71 6.38
CA LYS A 76 -19.44 -17.05 6.62
C LYS A 76 -17.93 -16.97 6.79
N VAL A 77 -17.30 -15.96 6.19
CA VAL A 77 -15.87 -15.70 6.27
C VAL A 77 -15.54 -14.50 7.15
N ASP A 78 -16.44 -14.10 8.07
CA ASP A 78 -16.22 -12.97 8.99
C ASP A 78 -14.82 -13.05 9.64
N HIS A 79 -14.17 -11.90 9.70
CA HIS A 79 -12.95 -11.71 10.48
C HIS A 79 -13.25 -12.03 11.95
N PRO A 80 -12.46 -12.91 12.60
CA PRO A 80 -12.73 -13.32 13.97
C PRO A 80 -12.59 -12.15 14.96
N GLN A 81 -13.28 -12.26 16.09
CA GLN A 81 -13.06 -11.34 17.22
C GLN A 81 -11.71 -11.66 17.85
N GLY A 82 -10.73 -10.77 17.69
CA GLY A 82 -9.37 -10.92 18.21
C GLY A 82 -8.31 -10.48 17.19
N THR A 83 -7.04 -10.57 17.58
CA THR A 83 -5.90 -10.20 16.73
C THR A 83 -5.46 -11.32 15.78
N VAL A 84 -5.90 -12.57 16.01
CA VAL A 84 -5.49 -13.77 15.26
C VAL A 84 -6.68 -14.72 15.06
N PRO A 85 -6.87 -15.29 13.85
CA PRO A 85 -6.20 -14.94 12.59
C PRO A 85 -6.72 -13.62 12.02
N HIS A 86 -5.81 -12.73 11.66
CA HIS A 86 -6.12 -11.46 10.97
C HIS A 86 -6.48 -11.65 9.47
N ARG A 87 -7.53 -12.43 9.20
CA ARG A 87 -8.03 -12.81 7.87
C ARG A 87 -9.55 -12.90 7.87
N GLY A 88 -10.16 -12.68 6.71
CA GLY A 88 -11.61 -12.75 6.56
C GLY A 88 -12.26 -11.40 6.26
N TYR A 89 -13.59 -11.41 6.28
CA TYR A 89 -14.43 -10.29 5.92
C TYR A 89 -14.72 -9.36 7.10
N THR A 90 -14.53 -8.07 6.91
CA THR A 90 -14.91 -7.02 7.84
C THR A 90 -15.96 -6.14 7.17
N GLY A 91 -17.17 -6.17 7.74
CA GLY A 91 -18.29 -5.38 7.22
C GLY A 91 -18.21 -3.88 7.55
N MET A 92 -19.11 -3.13 6.93
CA MET A 92 -19.24 -1.67 7.04
C MET A 92 -19.11 -1.14 8.47
N GLY A 93 -18.21 -0.17 8.67
CA GLY A 93 -18.03 0.55 9.94
C GLY A 93 -17.51 -0.29 11.11
N ARG A 94 -16.95 -1.49 10.86
CA ARG A 94 -16.38 -2.35 11.91
C ARG A 94 -14.90 -2.11 12.18
N GLU A 95 -14.16 -1.51 11.26
CA GLU A 95 -12.75 -1.17 11.45
C GLU A 95 -12.62 0.23 12.07
N SER A 96 -11.64 0.40 12.96
CA SER A 96 -11.26 1.70 13.50
C SER A 96 -9.76 1.86 13.32
N ILE A 97 -9.39 2.71 12.38
CA ILE A 97 -7.98 2.99 12.06
C ILE A 97 -7.56 4.19 12.88
N TYR A 98 -6.45 4.10 13.59
CA TYR A 98 -5.92 5.20 14.38
C TYR A 98 -4.59 5.61 13.77
N SER A 99 -4.47 6.88 13.42
CA SER A 99 -3.18 7.50 13.12
C SER A 99 -2.25 7.44 14.32
N LYS A 100 -0.94 7.55 14.09
CA LYS A 100 0.06 7.64 15.17
C LYS A 100 -0.28 8.74 16.17
N ASP A 101 -0.65 9.93 15.69
CA ASP A 101 -1.08 11.07 16.52
C ASP A 101 -2.31 10.71 17.38
N GLU A 102 -3.27 9.95 16.84
CA GLU A 102 -4.43 9.48 17.60
C GLU A 102 -4.06 8.43 18.65
N LEU A 103 -3.16 7.50 18.33
CA LEU A 103 -2.68 6.48 19.27
C LEU A 103 -1.87 7.09 20.42
N GLU A 104 -1.02 8.07 20.11
CA GLU A 104 -0.27 8.85 21.10
C GLU A 104 -1.21 9.65 22.00
N ALA A 105 -2.22 10.32 21.42
CA ALA A 105 -3.24 11.04 22.18
C ALA A 105 -4.11 10.13 23.06
N MET A 106 -4.26 8.85 22.69
CA MET A 106 -4.99 7.85 23.48
C MET A 106 -4.10 7.06 24.44
N ALA A 107 -2.81 7.43 24.59
CA ALA A 107 -1.83 6.70 25.39
C ALA A 107 -1.82 5.19 25.09
N GLY A 108 -2.06 4.80 23.83
CA GLY A 108 -2.10 3.41 23.39
C GLY A 108 -3.37 2.63 23.75
N ASN A 109 -4.46 3.28 24.19
CA ASN A 109 -5.74 2.63 24.46
C ASN A 109 -6.81 2.99 23.41
N PRO A 110 -6.90 2.24 22.29
CA PRO A 110 -7.82 2.54 21.19
C PRO A 110 -9.31 2.44 21.55
N GLY A 111 -9.68 1.84 22.68
CA GLY A 111 -11.10 1.65 23.07
C GLY A 111 -11.88 2.91 23.47
N ALA A 112 -11.31 4.11 23.35
CA ALA A 112 -11.77 5.30 24.09
C ALA A 112 -12.62 6.33 23.32
N ARG A 113 -13.00 6.12 22.05
CA ARG A 113 -13.92 7.05 21.35
C ARG A 113 -15.06 6.33 20.62
N ALA A 114 -16.29 6.61 21.06
CA ALA A 114 -17.54 6.22 20.42
C ALA A 114 -17.96 7.16 19.28
N ASP A 115 -17.14 8.18 18.98
CA ASP A 115 -17.55 9.38 18.22
C ASP A 115 -16.86 9.48 16.85
N LYS A 116 -16.07 8.47 16.46
CA LYS A 116 -15.41 8.46 15.15
C LYS A 116 -16.45 8.20 14.07
N ALA A 117 -16.44 9.02 13.01
CA ALA A 117 -17.22 8.76 11.81
C ALA A 117 -16.92 7.33 11.35
N LEU A 118 -17.95 6.49 11.24
CA LEU A 118 -17.81 5.11 10.79
C LEU A 118 -17.15 5.12 9.42
N ASP A 119 -16.05 4.39 9.26
CA ASP A 119 -15.40 4.28 7.96
C ASP A 119 -16.37 3.61 6.98
N TRP A 120 -16.70 4.31 5.88
CA TRP A 120 -17.64 3.84 4.87
C TRP A 120 -16.92 2.90 3.89
N ASN A 121 -16.47 1.76 4.41
CA ASN A 121 -15.89 0.69 3.61
C ASN A 121 -16.17 -0.68 4.23
N GLU A 122 -16.05 -1.71 3.41
CA GLU A 122 -15.95 -3.10 3.82
C GLU A 122 -14.74 -3.73 3.14
N HIS A 123 -14.16 -4.76 3.76
CA HIS A 123 -12.96 -5.40 3.22
C HIS A 123 -12.90 -6.91 3.46
N TYR A 124 -12.07 -7.59 2.68
CA TYR A 124 -11.78 -9.02 2.82
C TYR A 124 -10.26 -9.26 2.75
N ASP A 125 -9.69 -9.66 3.87
CA ASP A 125 -8.25 -9.92 4.03
C ASP A 125 -7.89 -11.37 3.67
N ILE A 126 -6.93 -11.53 2.76
CA ILE A 126 -6.44 -12.80 2.23
C ILE A 126 -4.91 -12.77 2.20
N GLY A 127 -4.25 -13.78 2.76
CA GLY A 127 -2.79 -13.95 2.71
C GLY A 127 -2.38 -15.27 2.08
N SER A 128 -1.14 -15.69 2.32
CA SER A 128 -0.67 -17.01 1.91
C SER A 128 -1.31 -18.12 2.75
N ASP A 129 -1.72 -19.22 2.11
CA ASP A 129 -2.16 -20.44 2.79
C ASP A 129 -1.01 -21.12 3.58
N GLN A 130 0.24 -20.71 3.34
CA GLN A 130 1.42 -21.20 4.06
C GLN A 130 1.69 -20.41 5.35
N GLU A 131 0.94 -19.35 5.65
CA GLU A 131 1.09 -18.59 6.88
C GLU A 131 0.56 -19.44 8.08
N PRO A 132 1.42 -19.76 9.08
CA PRO A 132 1.08 -20.70 10.15
C PRO A 132 0.19 -20.14 11.29
N VAL A 133 0.03 -18.82 11.40
CA VAL A 133 -0.70 -18.08 12.44
C VAL A 133 -2.00 -17.46 11.89
N HIS A 134 -1.93 -16.84 10.71
CA HIS A 134 -2.99 -16.08 10.08
C HIS A 134 -3.64 -16.87 8.94
N HIS A 135 -4.36 -17.94 9.29
CA HIS A 135 -5.02 -18.80 8.31
C HIS A 135 -6.15 -18.08 7.55
N ASN A 136 -6.20 -18.29 6.24
CA ASN A 136 -7.25 -17.75 5.39
C ASN A 136 -8.63 -18.34 5.72
N ARG A 137 -9.65 -17.49 5.64
CA ARG A 137 -11.06 -17.88 5.68
C ARG A 137 -11.64 -17.76 4.28
N TRP A 138 -11.54 -18.81 3.48
CA TRP A 138 -11.99 -18.80 2.09
C TRP A 138 -13.50 -18.87 1.96
N VAL A 139 -14.07 -18.09 1.04
CA VAL A 139 -15.46 -18.24 0.60
C VAL A 139 -15.66 -19.64 0.01
N ASP A 140 -16.85 -20.21 0.20
CA ASP A 140 -17.15 -21.56 -0.30
C ASP A 140 -17.03 -21.62 -1.83
N GLU A 141 -16.35 -22.64 -2.33
CA GLU A 141 -16.15 -22.89 -3.77
C GLU A 141 -17.47 -22.99 -4.54
N LYS A 142 -18.56 -23.41 -3.89
CA LYS A 142 -19.89 -23.42 -4.49
C LYS A 142 -20.51 -22.03 -4.60
N THR A 143 -20.16 -21.12 -3.69
CA THR A 143 -20.65 -19.74 -3.69
C THR A 143 -19.87 -18.89 -4.70
N MET A 144 -18.54 -19.06 -4.76
CA MET A 144 -17.68 -18.38 -5.73
C MET A 144 -16.66 -19.35 -6.36
N PRO A 145 -17.07 -20.10 -7.40
CA PRO A 145 -16.18 -21.05 -8.07
C PRO A 145 -14.91 -20.38 -8.63
N GLY A 146 -13.75 -20.97 -8.37
CA GLY A 146 -12.46 -20.52 -8.86
C GLY A 146 -11.86 -19.31 -8.13
N PHE A 147 -12.61 -18.67 -7.22
CA PHE A 147 -12.13 -17.47 -6.51
C PHE A 147 -10.84 -17.74 -5.72
N ARG A 148 -10.80 -18.84 -4.97
CA ARG A 148 -9.63 -19.21 -4.16
C ARG A 148 -8.39 -19.43 -5.01
N GLU A 149 -8.52 -20.23 -6.08
CA GLU A 149 -7.37 -20.55 -6.95
C GLU A 149 -6.88 -19.29 -7.68
N PHE A 150 -7.79 -18.45 -8.19
CA PHE A 150 -7.43 -17.18 -8.79
C PHE A 150 -6.67 -16.27 -7.81
N MET A 151 -7.16 -16.09 -6.58
CA MET A 151 -6.52 -15.21 -5.58
C MET A 151 -5.14 -15.73 -5.16
N LYS A 152 -4.95 -17.06 -5.09
CA LYS A 152 -3.63 -17.67 -4.84
C LYS A 152 -2.65 -17.39 -5.97
N ASP A 153 -3.07 -17.58 -7.23
CA ASP A 153 -2.23 -17.27 -8.39
C ASP A 153 -1.92 -15.77 -8.48
N PHE A 154 -2.88 -14.93 -8.11
CA PHE A 154 -2.69 -13.49 -8.06
C PHE A 154 -1.67 -13.07 -6.99
N LEU A 155 -1.79 -13.61 -5.78
CA LEU A 155 -0.81 -13.42 -4.71
C LEU A 155 0.60 -13.83 -5.13
N GLN A 156 0.77 -14.96 -5.83
CA GLN A 156 2.07 -15.39 -6.34
C GLN A 156 2.68 -14.39 -7.34
N LYS A 157 1.87 -13.79 -8.22
CA LYS A 157 2.33 -12.75 -9.15
C LYS A 157 2.77 -11.48 -8.41
N LEU A 158 2.04 -11.09 -7.37
CA LEU A 158 2.42 -9.98 -6.49
C LEU A 158 3.68 -10.29 -5.68
N GLU A 159 3.86 -11.55 -5.29
CA GLU A 159 5.08 -12.06 -4.63
C GLU A 159 6.29 -12.13 -5.57
N GLN A 160 6.10 -12.24 -6.88
CA GLN A 160 7.20 -12.10 -7.82
C GLN A 160 7.57 -10.62 -7.99
N LEU A 161 6.55 -9.75 -8.09
CA LEU A 161 6.74 -8.32 -8.25
C LEU A 161 7.41 -7.69 -7.02
N HIS A 162 6.96 -8.00 -5.80
CA HIS A 162 7.54 -7.35 -4.62
C HIS A 162 9.00 -7.74 -4.39
N ARG A 163 9.44 -8.95 -4.79
CA ARG A 163 10.83 -9.40 -4.69
C ARG A 163 11.69 -8.62 -5.67
N ALA A 164 11.20 -8.45 -6.91
CA ALA A 164 11.89 -7.65 -7.92
C ALA A 164 11.97 -6.16 -7.53
N VAL A 165 10.91 -5.60 -6.95
CA VAL A 165 10.92 -4.21 -6.46
C VAL A 165 11.83 -4.07 -5.24
N LEU A 166 11.80 -5.00 -4.29
CA LEU A 166 12.73 -5.00 -3.15
C LEU A 166 14.19 -5.05 -3.63
N ASP A 167 14.51 -5.90 -4.61
CA ASP A 167 15.84 -5.95 -5.22
C ASP A 167 16.21 -4.66 -5.95
N ALA A 168 15.25 -3.98 -6.57
CA ALA A 168 15.46 -2.67 -7.18
C ALA A 168 15.74 -1.60 -6.12
N LEU A 169 15.00 -1.60 -5.01
CA LEU A 169 15.22 -0.68 -3.89
C LEU A 169 16.61 -0.90 -3.29
N LEU A 170 16.98 -2.14 -2.99
CA LEU A 170 18.31 -2.47 -2.46
C LEU A 170 19.43 -2.00 -3.40
N LEU A 171 19.27 -2.24 -4.71
CA LEU A 171 20.24 -1.79 -5.70
C LEU A 171 20.34 -0.25 -5.77
N GLY A 172 19.21 0.45 -5.75
CA GLY A 172 19.17 1.91 -5.82
C GLY A 172 19.60 2.60 -4.53
N LEU A 173 19.48 1.91 -3.39
CA LEU A 173 20.01 2.32 -2.09
C LEU A 173 21.48 1.92 -1.93
N GLU A 174 22.06 1.24 -2.90
CA GLU A 174 23.47 0.80 -2.91
C GLU A 174 23.80 -0.14 -1.75
N VAL A 175 22.81 -0.97 -1.37
CA VAL A 175 23.00 -2.06 -0.42
C VAL A 175 23.80 -3.17 -1.07
N GLU A 176 24.88 -3.58 -0.41
CA GLU A 176 25.79 -4.61 -0.92
C GLU A 176 25.03 -5.93 -1.15
N PRO A 177 25.23 -6.61 -2.29
CA PRO A 177 24.52 -7.87 -2.59
C PRO A 177 24.73 -8.97 -1.54
N SER A 178 25.84 -8.94 -0.80
CA SER A 178 26.12 -9.86 0.30
C SER A 178 25.21 -9.67 1.52
N GLU A 179 24.48 -8.55 1.61
CA GLU A 179 23.55 -8.25 2.69
C GLU A 179 22.19 -8.93 2.46
N ASP A 180 22.20 -10.26 2.55
CA ASP A 180 20.99 -11.11 2.40
C ASP A 180 19.95 -10.86 3.49
N TYR A 181 20.33 -10.18 4.58
CA TYR A 181 19.46 -9.85 5.70
C TYR A 181 18.14 -9.22 5.22
N PHE A 182 18.17 -8.17 4.39
CA PHE A 182 16.96 -7.47 3.97
C PHE A 182 16.05 -8.31 3.08
N ARG A 183 16.61 -9.22 2.28
CA ARG A 183 15.84 -10.20 1.51
C ARG A 183 15.20 -11.24 2.42
N SER A 184 15.94 -11.68 3.44
CA SER A 184 15.47 -12.70 4.38
C SER A 184 14.26 -12.23 5.19
N LEU A 185 14.18 -10.93 5.50
CA LEU A 185 13.03 -10.30 6.17
C LEU A 185 11.73 -10.48 5.38
N HIS A 186 11.81 -10.54 4.05
CA HIS A 186 10.64 -10.61 3.15
C HIS A 186 10.51 -11.97 2.46
N ALA A 187 11.26 -12.98 2.91
CA ALA A 187 11.25 -14.30 2.29
C ALA A 187 10.06 -15.16 2.72
N GLY A 188 9.31 -14.75 3.75
CA GLY A 188 8.21 -15.53 4.33
C GLY A 188 6.82 -15.19 3.78
N PRO A 189 5.78 -15.94 4.24
CA PRO A 189 4.41 -15.86 3.73
C PRO A 189 3.56 -14.72 4.34
N GLN A 190 4.18 -13.70 4.94
CA GLN A 190 3.47 -12.64 5.69
C GLN A 190 2.73 -11.65 4.79
N GLY A 191 3.05 -11.61 3.50
CA GLY A 191 2.35 -10.79 2.52
C GLY A 191 0.87 -11.18 2.38
N GLY A 192 0.04 -10.21 2.06
CA GLY A 192 -1.39 -10.42 1.86
C GLY A 192 -2.06 -9.28 1.11
N ILE A 193 -3.19 -9.59 0.49
CA ILE A 193 -4.06 -8.61 -0.13
C ILE A 193 -5.23 -8.31 0.78
N ARG A 194 -5.72 -7.07 0.70
CA ARG A 194 -7.02 -6.69 1.24
C ARG A 194 -7.90 -6.25 0.08
N LEU A 195 -8.97 -6.99 -0.19
CA LEU A 195 -9.99 -6.53 -1.13
C LEU A 195 -10.79 -5.44 -0.43
N LEU A 196 -10.87 -4.24 -0.99
CA LEU A 196 -11.58 -3.09 -0.43
C LEU A 196 -12.74 -2.68 -1.33
N HIS A 197 -13.90 -2.45 -0.72
CA HIS A 197 -15.06 -1.86 -1.35
C HIS A 197 -15.51 -0.62 -0.57
N TYR A 198 -15.63 0.48 -1.30
CA TYR A 198 -16.19 1.73 -0.83
C TYR A 198 -17.52 1.98 -1.56
N PRO A 199 -18.67 1.90 -0.86
CA PRO A 199 -19.96 1.98 -1.52
C PRO A 199 -20.28 3.39 -2.04
N SER A 200 -21.17 3.44 -3.03
CA SER A 200 -21.84 4.67 -3.44
C SER A 200 -22.60 5.30 -2.28
N LEU A 201 -22.45 6.62 -2.13
CA LEU A 201 -23.12 7.41 -1.11
C LEU A 201 -24.00 8.48 -1.78
N LEU A 202 -25.15 8.78 -1.18
CA LEU A 202 -25.98 9.89 -1.60
C LEU A 202 -25.31 11.20 -1.18
N GLU A 203 -25.18 12.18 -2.08
CA GLU A 203 -24.48 13.44 -1.78
C GLU A 203 -25.01 14.13 -0.54
N SER A 204 -26.33 14.13 -0.37
CA SER A 204 -27.00 14.78 0.76
C SER A 204 -26.72 14.12 2.11
N THR A 205 -26.14 12.91 2.14
CA THR A 205 -25.78 12.21 3.39
C THR A 205 -24.31 12.34 3.74
N ILE A 206 -23.50 12.97 2.89
CA ILE A 206 -22.05 13.11 3.10
C ILE A 206 -21.78 14.44 3.80
N ASP A 207 -21.26 14.38 5.03
CA ASP A 207 -20.59 15.52 5.62
C ASP A 207 -19.20 15.65 4.98
N ARG A 208 -19.03 16.59 4.06
CA ARG A 208 -17.78 16.82 3.32
C ARG A 208 -16.59 17.26 4.20
N GLN A 209 -16.84 17.66 5.45
CA GLN A 209 -15.80 18.05 6.41
C GLN A 209 -15.40 16.90 7.34
N ALA A 210 -16.31 15.98 7.62
CA ALA A 210 -16.10 14.91 8.60
C ALA A 210 -16.01 13.50 7.99
N THR A 211 -16.53 13.29 6.78
CA THR A 211 -16.66 11.97 6.17
C THR A 211 -15.57 11.73 5.15
N THR A 212 -14.83 10.64 5.33
CA THR A 212 -13.89 10.11 4.34
C THR A 212 -14.17 8.63 4.14
N TRP A 213 -13.74 8.08 3.01
CA TRP A 213 -13.76 6.64 2.80
C TRP A 213 -12.67 5.94 3.61
N TRP A 214 -11.53 6.62 3.76
CA TRP A 214 -10.43 6.19 4.61
C TRP A 214 -9.64 7.41 5.11
N PRO A 215 -9.47 7.59 6.43
CA PRO A 215 -8.82 8.77 6.98
C PRO A 215 -7.30 8.80 6.68
N PRO A 216 -6.64 9.96 6.88
CA PRO A 216 -5.19 10.06 6.78
C PRO A 216 -4.46 9.07 7.71
N HIS A 217 -3.58 8.25 7.14
CA HIS A 217 -2.79 7.26 7.86
C HIS A 217 -1.49 6.93 7.10
N THR A 218 -0.61 6.18 7.74
CA THR A 218 0.51 5.47 7.13
C THR A 218 0.29 3.96 7.29
N ASP A 219 0.92 3.17 6.42
CA ASP A 219 0.80 1.72 6.46
C ASP A 219 1.83 1.11 7.42
N PHE A 220 1.40 0.21 8.30
CA PHE A 220 2.30 -0.62 9.12
C PHE A 220 2.89 -1.78 8.31
N THR A 221 3.66 -1.43 7.28
CA THR A 221 4.29 -2.37 6.33
C THR A 221 5.70 -1.91 5.99
N THR A 222 6.46 -2.73 5.26
CA THR A 222 7.65 -2.24 4.57
C THR A 222 7.21 -1.35 3.41
N PHE A 223 6.38 -1.87 2.51
CA PHE A 223 5.73 -1.10 1.47
C PHE A 223 4.44 -1.78 1.00
N THR A 224 3.60 -1.04 0.28
CA THR A 224 2.32 -1.51 -0.25
C THR A 224 2.25 -1.29 -1.76
N PHE A 225 1.72 -2.26 -2.49
CA PHE A 225 1.24 -2.05 -3.85
C PHE A 225 -0.27 -1.88 -3.84
N LEU A 226 -0.76 -0.74 -4.30
CA LEU A 226 -2.18 -0.45 -4.38
C LEU A 226 -2.67 -0.55 -5.83
N ILE A 227 -3.38 -1.65 -6.10
CA ILE A 227 -4.17 -1.84 -7.31
C ILE A 227 -5.54 -1.20 -7.09
N ARG A 228 -6.10 -0.56 -8.10
CA ARG A 228 -7.37 0.17 -7.99
C ARG A 228 -8.12 0.18 -9.30
N ASP A 229 -9.41 0.45 -9.21
CA ASP A 229 -10.21 0.87 -10.35
C ASP A 229 -9.84 2.30 -10.81
N GLN A 230 -10.59 2.81 -11.79
CA GLN A 230 -10.41 4.15 -12.35
C GLN A 230 -11.19 5.24 -11.60
N ASN A 231 -11.81 4.92 -10.46
CA ASN A 231 -12.55 5.89 -9.64
C ASN A 231 -11.59 6.69 -8.77
N GLN A 232 -11.81 8.00 -8.63
CA GLN A 232 -11.01 8.91 -7.83
C GLN A 232 -11.11 8.61 -6.32
N GLY A 233 -10.23 9.22 -5.52
CA GLY A 233 -10.35 9.23 -4.06
C GLY A 233 -9.03 9.15 -3.32
N LEU A 234 -8.06 8.39 -3.84
CA LEU A 234 -6.73 8.31 -3.23
C LEU A 234 -6.01 9.67 -3.31
N GLU A 235 -5.49 10.13 -2.19
CA GLU A 235 -4.64 11.30 -2.11
C GLU A 235 -3.41 11.02 -1.22
N ILE A 236 -2.24 11.51 -1.64
CA ILE A 236 -0.95 11.35 -0.95
C ILE A 236 -0.55 12.70 -0.35
N GLU A 237 -0.08 12.73 0.89
CA GLU A 237 0.38 13.98 1.51
C GLU A 237 1.60 14.55 0.77
N ASP A 238 1.56 15.85 0.48
CA ASP A 238 2.72 16.60 0.02
C ASP A 238 3.67 16.81 1.20
N ARG A 239 4.79 16.09 1.19
CA ARG A 239 5.82 16.21 2.22
C ARG A 239 6.43 17.62 2.29
N SER A 240 6.43 18.37 1.19
CA SER A 240 6.91 19.76 1.18
C SER A 240 5.90 20.72 1.84
N GLN A 241 4.63 20.32 1.96
CA GLN A 241 3.55 21.08 2.56
C GLN A 241 2.67 20.16 3.41
N PRO A 242 3.12 19.78 4.63
CA PRO A 242 2.36 18.88 5.49
C PRO A 242 0.90 19.32 5.64
N ARG A 243 -0.03 18.35 5.64
CA ARG A 243 -1.49 18.49 5.61
C ARG A 243 -2.10 18.91 4.27
N THR A 244 -1.28 19.18 3.25
CA THR A 244 -1.74 19.31 1.87
C THR A 244 -1.68 17.94 1.21
N PHE A 245 -2.73 17.55 0.47
CA PHE A 245 -2.81 16.25 -0.18
C PHE A 245 -2.89 16.39 -1.70
N ILE A 246 -2.11 15.56 -2.40
CA ILE A 246 -1.99 15.49 -3.85
C ILE A 246 -2.92 14.36 -4.35
N PRO A 247 -3.90 14.65 -5.21
CA PRO A 247 -4.74 13.61 -5.80
C PRO A 247 -3.93 12.65 -6.67
N ALA A 248 -4.02 11.36 -6.35
CA ALA A 248 -3.42 10.30 -7.14
C ALA A 248 -4.28 10.03 -8.38
N THR A 249 -3.74 10.40 -9.55
CA THR A 249 -4.50 10.41 -10.81
C THR A 249 -4.97 9.00 -11.22
N THR A 250 -5.94 8.93 -12.13
CA THR A 250 -6.53 7.66 -12.64
C THR A 250 -6.29 7.44 -14.13
N GLU A 251 -5.51 8.32 -14.77
CA GLU A 251 -5.35 8.35 -16.22
C GLU A 251 -4.54 7.16 -16.76
N ILE A 252 -3.56 6.70 -15.99
CA ILE A 252 -2.72 5.55 -16.33
C ILE A 252 -3.40 4.27 -15.84
N ARG A 253 -3.91 3.47 -16.79
CA ARG A 253 -4.75 2.30 -16.49
C ARG A 253 -3.99 1.13 -15.88
N ASP A 254 -2.72 0.97 -16.23
CA ASP A 254 -1.83 -0.11 -15.80
C ASP A 254 -0.88 0.31 -14.68
N ARG A 255 -1.19 1.41 -13.98
CA ARG A 255 -0.37 1.88 -12.86
C ARG A 255 -0.76 1.19 -11.55
N ILE A 256 0.23 0.62 -10.88
CA ILE A 256 0.18 0.36 -9.42
C ILE A 256 0.67 1.61 -8.71
N TRP A 257 -0.01 2.00 -7.63
CA TRP A 257 0.55 2.95 -6.68
C TRP A 257 1.43 2.20 -5.67
N PHE A 258 2.67 2.65 -5.51
CA PHE A 258 3.57 2.22 -4.46
C PHE A 258 3.51 3.21 -3.31
N THR A 259 3.36 2.73 -2.08
CA THR A 259 3.53 3.52 -0.85
C THR A 259 4.54 2.84 0.06
N MET A 260 5.49 3.60 0.59
CA MET A 260 6.38 3.16 1.65
C MET A 260 5.62 3.18 2.98
N GLY A 261 5.81 2.16 3.80
CA GLY A 261 5.20 2.07 5.13
C GLY A 261 6.18 2.39 6.26
N ASP A 262 5.68 2.37 7.49
CA ASP A 262 6.42 2.72 8.70
C ASP A 262 7.65 1.82 8.91
N PHE A 263 7.54 0.52 8.62
CA PHE A 263 8.68 -0.39 8.71
C PHE A 263 9.72 -0.09 7.63
N GLY A 264 9.27 0.33 6.45
CA GLY A 264 10.15 0.71 5.35
C GLY A 264 10.91 2.01 5.63
N GLU A 265 10.28 2.95 6.34
CA GLU A 265 10.93 4.16 6.82
C GLU A 265 12.05 3.84 7.84
N VAL A 266 11.75 3.01 8.85
CA VAL A 266 12.77 2.56 9.82
C VAL A 266 13.89 1.80 9.13
N TRP A 267 13.52 0.88 8.25
CA TRP A 267 14.44 0.07 7.46
C TRP A 267 15.43 0.93 6.66
N SER A 268 14.94 2.02 6.06
CA SER A 268 15.73 2.93 5.23
C SER A 268 16.37 4.08 5.99
N ASN A 269 16.38 4.06 7.32
CA ASN A 269 16.91 5.15 8.16
C ASN A 269 16.22 6.51 7.89
N GLY A 270 14.92 6.50 7.59
CA GLY A 270 14.17 7.69 7.21
C GLY A 270 14.49 8.22 5.80
N TYR A 271 15.37 7.57 5.04
CA TYR A 271 15.68 7.99 3.68
C TYR A 271 14.48 7.82 2.75
N LEU A 272 13.72 6.73 2.88
CA LEU A 272 12.45 6.55 2.17
C LEU A 272 11.32 6.78 3.18
N PRO A 273 10.66 7.95 3.17
CA PRO A 273 9.70 8.30 4.21
C PRO A 273 8.43 7.47 4.10
N ALA A 274 7.76 7.20 5.22
CA ALA A 274 6.44 6.58 5.20
C ALA A 274 5.44 7.51 4.50
N SER A 275 4.64 6.98 3.58
CA SER A 275 3.71 7.79 2.80
C SER A 275 2.39 7.98 3.55
N LYS A 276 2.16 9.19 4.05
CA LYS A 276 0.85 9.54 4.63
C LYS A 276 -0.17 9.73 3.52
N HIS A 277 -1.28 9.01 3.58
CA HIS A 277 -2.28 9.02 2.52
C HIS A 277 -3.69 8.82 3.06
N ARG A 278 -4.68 9.15 2.24
CA ARG A 278 -6.11 9.06 2.57
C ARG A 278 -6.94 8.67 1.36
N VAL A 279 -8.20 8.29 1.59
CA VAL A 279 -9.18 8.07 0.54
C VAL A 279 -10.40 8.97 0.78
N MET A 280 -10.54 9.97 -0.08
CA MET A 280 -11.65 10.91 -0.09
C MET A 280 -12.81 10.36 -0.94
N ILE A 281 -14.04 10.74 -0.55
CA ILE A 281 -15.23 10.45 -1.34
C ILE A 281 -15.30 11.48 -2.48
N PRO A 282 -15.31 11.09 -3.77
CA PRO A 282 -15.41 12.05 -4.86
C PRO A 282 -16.79 12.72 -4.91
N SER A 283 -16.89 13.82 -5.67
CA SER A 283 -18.20 14.39 -6.03
C SER A 283 -18.95 13.44 -6.98
N PRO A 284 -20.29 13.41 -6.92
CA PRO A 284 -21.10 12.67 -7.88
C PRO A 284 -20.78 13.09 -9.33
N PRO A 285 -20.85 12.16 -10.29
CA PRO A 285 -20.79 12.50 -11.70
C PRO A 285 -21.89 13.52 -12.07
N PRO A 286 -21.67 14.40 -13.06
CA PRO A 286 -22.68 15.37 -13.49
C PRO A 286 -24.03 14.71 -13.78
N GLY A 287 -25.09 15.22 -13.14
CA GLY A 287 -26.45 14.71 -13.32
C GLY A 287 -26.86 13.55 -12.39
N LEU A 288 -25.94 13.06 -11.55
CA LEU A 288 -26.25 12.05 -10.52
C LEU A 288 -26.24 12.68 -9.12
N SER A 289 -27.04 12.10 -8.22
CA SER A 289 -27.05 12.46 -6.79
C SER A 289 -26.18 11.55 -5.93
N THR A 290 -25.63 10.48 -6.51
CA THR A 290 -24.83 9.47 -5.81
C THR A 290 -23.39 9.47 -6.31
N THR A 291 -22.45 9.29 -5.40
CA THR A 291 -21.03 9.09 -5.73
C THR A 291 -20.82 7.75 -6.40
N THR A 292 -19.71 7.58 -7.10
CA THR A 292 -19.33 6.26 -7.61
C THR A 292 -18.90 5.36 -6.45
N GLU A 293 -19.16 4.06 -6.57
CA GLU A 293 -18.48 3.06 -5.74
C GLU A 293 -17.01 2.96 -6.18
N ARG A 294 -16.14 2.47 -5.28
CA ARG A 294 -14.72 2.29 -5.56
C ARG A 294 -14.23 0.94 -5.06
N PHE A 295 -13.41 0.27 -5.86
CA PHE A 295 -12.69 -0.94 -5.50
C PHE A 295 -11.18 -0.74 -5.53
N SER A 296 -10.50 -1.29 -4.54
CA SER A 296 -9.04 -1.36 -4.55
C SER A 296 -8.52 -2.61 -3.85
N ILE A 297 -7.28 -2.98 -4.17
CA ILE A 297 -6.59 -4.14 -3.63
C ILE A 297 -5.17 -3.71 -3.24
N PRO A 298 -4.95 -3.17 -2.03
CA PRO A 298 -3.62 -3.09 -1.46
C PRO A 298 -3.06 -4.49 -1.21
N TYR A 299 -1.82 -4.69 -1.64
CA TYR A 299 -0.97 -5.81 -1.29
C TYR A 299 0.10 -5.32 -0.31
N PHE A 300 0.00 -5.78 0.92
CA PHE A 300 0.86 -5.37 2.02
C PHE A 300 2.10 -6.25 2.07
N VAL A 301 3.28 -5.64 1.97
CA VAL A 301 4.57 -6.34 2.07
C VAL A 301 5.12 -6.11 3.47
N ASN A 302 5.08 -7.18 4.26
CA ASN A 302 5.50 -7.17 5.65
C ASN A 302 6.79 -7.96 5.84
N PRO A 303 7.63 -7.57 6.81
CA PRO A 303 8.70 -8.43 7.28
C PRO A 303 8.13 -9.64 8.02
N ARG A 304 8.98 -10.65 8.27
CA ARG A 304 8.61 -11.82 9.08
C ARG A 304 8.17 -11.39 10.48
N SER A 305 7.19 -12.09 11.05
CA SER A 305 6.55 -11.70 12.31
C SER A 305 7.51 -11.47 13.49
N ASP A 306 8.57 -12.28 13.60
CA ASP A 306 9.60 -12.11 14.63
C ASP A 306 10.42 -10.82 14.42
N ASP A 307 10.66 -10.45 13.17
CA ASP A 307 11.39 -9.24 12.79
C ASP A 307 10.50 -7.99 12.82
N SER A 308 9.21 -8.13 12.54
CA SER A 308 8.22 -7.08 12.74
C SER A 308 8.18 -6.62 14.19
N ALA A 309 8.30 -7.53 15.16
CA ALA A 309 8.37 -7.18 16.57
C ALA A 309 9.62 -6.32 16.88
N LEU A 310 10.77 -6.64 16.29
CA LEU A 310 11.99 -5.84 16.42
C LEU A 310 11.80 -4.45 15.80
N LEU A 311 11.25 -4.36 14.59
CA LEU A 311 10.96 -3.09 13.92
C LEU A 311 9.95 -2.23 14.69
N ILE A 312 8.95 -2.85 15.31
CA ILE A 312 8.03 -2.18 16.23
C ILE A 312 8.76 -1.61 17.43
N THR A 313 9.68 -2.35 18.06
CA THR A 313 10.54 -1.82 19.14
C THR A 313 11.31 -0.59 18.66
N PHE A 314 11.89 -0.63 17.46
CA PHE A 314 12.60 0.51 16.89
C PHE A 314 11.72 1.74 16.62
N LEU A 315 10.48 1.54 16.15
CA LEU A 315 9.49 2.61 15.98
C LEU A 315 9.17 3.33 17.29
N TYR A 316 9.13 2.60 18.42
CA TYR A 316 8.80 3.15 19.73
C TYR A 316 10.03 3.69 20.49
N ASP A 317 11.20 3.10 20.30
CA ASP A 317 12.43 3.49 21.00
C ASP A 317 13.29 4.52 20.25
N GLY A 318 12.92 4.85 19.00
CA GLY A 318 13.56 5.92 18.22
C GLY A 318 14.97 5.60 17.70
N PHE A 319 15.36 4.33 17.68
CA PHE A 319 16.63 3.88 17.11
C PHE A 319 16.45 3.57 15.63
N LEU A 320 17.25 4.21 14.77
CA LEU A 320 17.23 3.99 13.32
C LEU A 320 18.29 2.96 12.89
N PHE A 321 17.95 2.13 11.90
CA PHE A 321 18.85 1.11 11.35
C PHE A 321 19.82 1.71 10.32
N LEU A 322 21.00 1.10 10.19
CA LEU A 322 22.16 1.61 9.44
C LEU A 322 22.14 1.22 7.94
N CYS A 323 21.01 1.30 7.25
CA CYS A 323 20.94 0.91 5.82
C CYS A 323 21.41 2.03 4.87
N VAL A 324 21.34 3.29 5.30
CA VAL A 324 21.82 4.45 4.53
C VAL A 324 22.50 5.43 5.48
N ASP A 325 23.79 5.74 5.26
CA ASP A 325 24.40 6.90 5.89
C ASP A 325 23.88 8.17 5.18
N VAL A 326 22.78 8.69 5.72
CA VAL A 326 22.06 9.85 5.16
C VAL A 326 22.98 11.06 4.97
N ASN A 327 24.04 11.18 5.79
CA ASN A 327 24.99 12.29 5.74
C ASN A 327 25.93 12.27 4.53
N GLU A 328 26.25 11.09 3.97
CA GLU A 328 27.13 11.02 2.79
C GLU A 328 26.36 11.33 1.49
N ARG A 329 25.10 10.87 1.38
CA ARG A 329 24.28 11.09 0.17
C ARG A 329 23.81 12.54 0.00
N GLU A 330 23.43 13.23 1.07
CA GLU A 330 23.07 14.65 0.99
C GLU A 330 24.27 15.54 0.62
N ASN A 331 25.48 15.16 1.03
CA ASN A 331 26.71 15.90 0.71
C ASN A 331 27.18 15.71 -0.74
N GLN A 332 26.84 14.59 -1.39
CA GLN A 332 27.16 14.36 -2.81
C GLN A 332 26.31 15.19 -3.78
N ASN A 333 25.15 15.71 -3.34
CA ASN A 333 24.25 16.54 -4.15
C ASN A 333 24.45 18.06 -3.99
N ARG A 334 25.43 18.51 -3.20
CA ARG A 334 25.81 19.94 -3.20
C ARG A 334 26.68 20.24 -4.42
N PRO A 335 26.34 21.25 -5.26
CA PRO A 335 27.28 21.72 -6.26
C PRO A 335 28.56 22.11 -5.54
N ARG A 336 29.71 21.57 -5.99
CA ARG A 336 31.03 21.95 -5.47
C ARG A 336 31.20 23.46 -5.68
N GLY A 337 30.86 24.22 -4.65
CA GLY A 337 31.08 25.65 -4.60
C GLY A 337 32.57 25.90 -4.73
N VAL A 338 32.92 26.66 -5.76
CA VAL A 338 34.27 27.15 -6.01
C VAL A 338 34.74 27.89 -4.76
N SER A 339 35.84 27.40 -4.20
CA SER A 339 36.58 28.06 -3.12
C SER A 339 37.10 29.42 -3.58
N VAL A 340 36.86 30.46 -2.77
CA VAL A 340 37.79 31.57 -2.59
C VAL A 340 38.06 31.70 -1.10
#